data_AF-A0AA39IRR6-F1
#
_entry.id   AF-A0AA39IRR6-F1
#
_cell.length_a   1.000
_cell.length_b   1.000
_cell.length_c   1.000
_cell.angle_alpha   90.00
_cell.angle_beta   90.00
_cell.angle_gamma   90.00
#
_symmetry.space_group_name_H-M   'P 1'
#
loop_
_entity.id
_entity.type
_entity.pdbx_description
1 polymer ?
#
loop_
_entity_poly.entity_id
_entity_poly.type
_entity_poly.pdbx_seq_one_letter_code
_entity_poly.pdbx_strand_id
1 'polypeptide(L)'
;MTHVPSLFALASDYFIKNKPFVLLSPVPRTVQIDVNRAESRKLFDYRFRSLTTIPEECFVYNKSGWMKVGATLKRAEEVLCPKEMFELYCATGAIEECSRIWELCDQAAQNQLKSHRCLIISCFAHLSSRPRQRSYSTCTFLFRIAAEMHWDALAIGFFSKMEPIGKKYYLLSQWETTLKKEELFEKRVECDLLSQMIIMKDFCPLRETCESIDLEMDRERFAKLEEALFAPEKCSIYPITECLRTDGLKEMTREQRDVLWNYV
;
A
#
# COMPACT_ATOMS: atom_id res chain seq x y z
N MET A 1 21.48 -14.17 -32.95
CA MET A 1 21.25 -12.75 -33.25
C MET A 1 21.19 -12.01 -31.93
N THR A 2 22.17 -11.16 -31.61
CA THR A 2 22.18 -10.35 -30.39
C THR A 2 21.24 -9.17 -30.59
N HIS A 3 20.14 -9.15 -29.85
CA HIS A 3 19.18 -8.06 -29.88
C HIS A 3 19.85 -6.82 -29.28
N VAL A 4 20.20 -5.83 -30.09
CA VAL A 4 20.71 -4.55 -29.59
C VAL A 4 19.54 -3.85 -28.91
N PRO A 5 19.63 -3.51 -27.60
CA PRO A 5 18.57 -2.79 -26.92
C PRO A 5 18.35 -1.43 -27.58
N SER A 6 17.08 -1.00 -27.69
CA SER A 6 16.80 0.34 -28.22
C SER A 6 17.42 1.41 -27.33
N LEU A 7 17.73 2.58 -27.90
CA LEU A 7 18.24 3.72 -27.13
C LEU A 7 17.27 4.14 -26.00
N PHE A 8 15.97 3.95 -26.21
CA PHE A 8 14.96 4.17 -25.18
C PHE A 8 15.02 3.13 -24.06
N ALA A 9 15.25 1.85 -24.37
CA ALA A 9 15.44 0.81 -23.37
C ALA A 9 16.71 1.07 -22.52
N LEU A 10 17.81 1.48 -23.14
CA LEU A 10 19.05 1.86 -22.44
C LEU A 10 18.85 3.09 -21.54
N ALA A 11 18.10 4.10 -22.02
CA ALA A 11 17.76 5.27 -21.22
C ALA A 11 16.88 4.90 -20.02
N SER A 12 15.84 4.08 -20.22
CA SER A 12 14.98 3.57 -19.15
C SER A 12 15.80 2.80 -18.10
N ASP A 13 16.66 1.88 -18.54
CA ASP A 13 17.57 1.13 -17.66
C ASP A 13 18.48 2.05 -16.84
N TYR A 14 19.00 3.11 -17.46
CA TYR A 14 19.81 4.11 -16.76
C TYR A 14 19.00 4.82 -15.67
N PHE A 15 17.77 5.25 -15.97
CA PHE A 15 16.89 5.90 -14.99
C PHE A 15 16.51 4.96 -13.85
N ILE A 16 16.14 3.72 -14.15
CA ILE A 16 15.79 2.68 -13.16
C ILE A 16 16.96 2.42 -12.21
N LYS A 17 18.20 2.36 -12.75
CA LYS A 17 19.40 2.02 -11.96
C LYS A 17 19.98 3.20 -11.19
N ASN A 18 20.04 4.39 -11.79
CA ASN A 18 20.84 5.51 -11.27
C ASN A 18 20.00 6.66 -10.74
N LYS A 19 18.71 6.71 -11.10
CA LYS A 19 17.81 7.82 -10.78
C LYS A 19 16.41 7.30 -10.42
N PRO A 20 16.29 6.32 -9.49
CA PRO A 20 14.98 5.89 -9.05
C PRO A 20 14.22 7.11 -8.52
N PHE A 21 12.98 7.29 -8.97
CA PHE A 21 12.06 8.32 -8.44
C PHE A 21 12.36 9.78 -8.86
N VAL A 22 13.12 10.00 -9.94
CA VAL A 22 13.34 11.35 -10.51
C VAL A 22 12.10 11.86 -11.26
N LEU A 23 11.92 13.19 -11.32
CA LEU A 23 10.85 13.79 -12.12
C LEU A 23 11.11 13.42 -13.58
N LEU A 24 10.22 12.63 -14.17
CA LEU A 24 10.32 12.19 -15.55
C LEU A 24 9.78 13.23 -16.54
N SER A 25 9.28 14.37 -16.07
CA SER A 25 8.75 15.45 -16.91
C SER A 25 9.67 15.94 -18.03
N PRO A 26 11.02 16.02 -17.88
CA PRO A 26 11.90 16.42 -18.99
C PRO A 26 12.23 15.26 -19.95
N VAL A 27 11.78 14.04 -19.65
CA VAL A 27 12.14 12.82 -20.39
C VAL A 27 11.08 12.54 -21.47
N PRO A 28 11.43 12.01 -22.66
CA PRO A 28 10.45 11.65 -23.68
C PRO A 28 9.38 10.68 -23.17
N ARG A 29 8.12 10.89 -23.57
CA ARG A 29 6.96 10.11 -23.11
C ARG A 29 7.16 8.59 -23.19
N THR A 30 7.78 8.08 -24.25
CA THR A 30 8.06 6.65 -24.42
C THR A 30 8.95 6.10 -23.31
N VAL A 31 10.02 6.81 -22.95
CA VAL A 31 10.90 6.44 -21.84
C VAL A 31 10.16 6.55 -20.51
N GLN A 32 9.31 7.57 -20.33
CA GLN A 32 8.49 7.67 -19.11
C GLN A 32 7.58 6.44 -18.93
N ILE A 33 6.93 6.00 -20.02
CA ILE A 33 6.07 4.81 -20.01
C ILE A 33 6.88 3.57 -19.62
N ASP A 34 8.07 3.38 -20.20
CA ASP A 34 8.90 2.21 -19.92
C ASP A 34 9.46 2.22 -18.49
N VAL A 35 9.86 3.39 -17.97
CA VAL A 35 10.23 3.55 -16.56
C VAL A 35 9.05 3.24 -15.65
N ASN A 36 7.86 3.76 -15.93
CA ASN A 36 6.65 3.49 -15.12
C ASN A 36 6.28 2.00 -15.13
N ARG A 37 6.44 1.30 -16.27
CA ARG A 37 6.22 -0.15 -16.36
C ARG A 37 7.17 -0.91 -15.45
N ALA A 38 8.47 -0.60 -15.53
CA ALA A 38 9.48 -1.24 -14.71
C ALA A 38 9.30 -0.93 -13.22
N GLU A 39 9.02 0.33 -12.86
CA GLU A 39 8.78 0.73 -11.47
C GLU A 39 7.52 0.07 -10.91
N SER A 40 6.40 0.09 -11.64
CA SER A 40 5.15 -0.51 -11.16
C SER A 40 5.24 -2.03 -11.02
N ARG A 41 5.98 -2.71 -11.91
CA ARG A 41 6.30 -4.13 -11.78
C ARG A 41 7.18 -4.40 -10.56
N LYS A 42 8.27 -3.65 -10.41
CA LYS A 42 9.18 -3.80 -9.26
C LYS A 42 8.45 -3.59 -7.92
N LEU A 43 7.53 -2.62 -7.85
CA LEU A 43 6.68 -2.41 -6.68
C LEU A 43 5.75 -3.59 -6.43
N PHE A 44 5.12 -4.15 -7.47
CA PHE A 44 4.28 -5.34 -7.36
C PHE A 44 5.09 -6.54 -6.84
N ASP A 45 6.21 -6.84 -7.49
CA ASP A 45 7.08 -7.95 -7.13
C ASP A 45 7.62 -7.80 -5.71
N TYR A 46 7.95 -6.58 -5.27
CA TYR A 46 8.36 -6.32 -3.89
C TYR A 46 7.24 -6.61 -2.89
N ARG A 47 6.04 -6.08 -3.12
CA ARG A 47 4.88 -6.24 -2.22
C ARG A 47 4.43 -7.69 -2.10
N PHE A 48 4.52 -8.45 -3.19
CA PHE A 48 4.01 -9.81 -3.28
C PHE A 48 5.12 -10.87 -3.40
N ARG A 49 6.36 -10.52 -3.02
CA ARG A 49 7.55 -11.40 -3.13
C ARG A 49 7.43 -12.75 -2.43
N SER A 50 6.54 -12.86 -1.45
CA SER A 50 6.29 -14.09 -0.69
C SER A 50 5.28 -15.02 -1.36
N LEU A 51 4.68 -14.59 -2.47
CA LEU A 51 3.66 -15.32 -3.22
C LEU A 51 4.21 -15.82 -4.55
N THR A 52 3.39 -16.58 -5.27
CA THR A 52 3.70 -17.02 -6.63
C THR A 52 3.96 -15.81 -7.54
N THR A 53 5.04 -15.93 -8.33
CA THR A 53 5.40 -14.93 -9.34
C THR A 53 4.44 -14.99 -10.52
N ILE A 54 3.91 -13.83 -10.93
CA ILE A 54 3.07 -13.71 -12.11
C ILE A 54 3.95 -13.72 -13.37
N PRO A 55 3.62 -14.52 -14.42
CA PRO A 55 4.34 -14.49 -15.69
C PRO A 55 4.31 -13.11 -16.36
N GLU A 56 5.37 -12.76 -17.09
CA GLU A 56 5.55 -11.41 -17.66
C GLU A 56 4.44 -11.02 -18.63
N GLU A 57 3.97 -11.98 -19.42
CA GLU A 57 2.88 -11.86 -20.39
C GLU A 57 1.52 -11.49 -19.76
N CYS A 58 1.36 -11.74 -18.46
CA CYS A 58 0.12 -11.44 -17.74
C CYS A 58 0.01 -9.97 -17.33
N PHE A 59 1.13 -9.24 -17.25
CA PHE A 59 1.12 -7.84 -16.81
C PHE A 59 0.42 -6.93 -17.81
N VAL A 60 -0.61 -6.23 -17.33
CA VAL A 60 -1.39 -5.28 -18.14
C VAL A 60 -1.11 -3.86 -17.65
N TYR A 61 -0.74 -2.97 -18.57
CA TYR A 61 -0.43 -1.57 -18.27
C TYR A 61 -1.43 -0.61 -18.90
N ASN A 62 -1.64 0.55 -18.27
CA ASN A 62 -2.40 1.65 -18.85
C ASN A 62 -1.53 2.45 -19.87
N LYS A 63 -2.13 3.49 -20.49
CA LYS A 63 -1.44 4.34 -21.48
C LYS A 63 -0.25 5.14 -20.90
N SER A 64 -0.14 5.23 -19.59
CA SER A 64 0.93 5.92 -18.87
C SER A 64 1.99 4.94 -18.35
N GLY A 65 1.87 3.65 -18.63
CA GLY A 65 2.80 2.62 -18.17
C GLY A 65 2.56 2.11 -16.75
N TRP A 66 1.51 2.58 -16.05
CA TRP A 66 1.17 2.07 -14.73
C TRP A 66 0.40 0.76 -14.85
N MET A 67 0.80 -0.22 -14.05
CA MET A 67 0.17 -1.54 -14.01
C MET A 67 -1.29 -1.44 -13.53
N LYS A 68 -2.18 -2.15 -14.23
CA LYS A 68 -3.57 -2.34 -13.85
C LYS A 68 -3.68 -3.65 -13.08
N VAL A 69 -3.65 -3.59 -11.75
CA VAL A 69 -3.66 -4.78 -10.85
C VAL A 69 -4.81 -5.73 -11.21
N GLY A 70 -6.07 -5.25 -11.23
CA GLY A 70 -7.22 -6.12 -11.52
C GLY A 70 -7.19 -6.77 -12.91
N ALA A 71 -6.70 -6.07 -13.93
CA ALA A 71 -6.56 -6.65 -15.28
C ALA A 71 -5.39 -7.66 -15.35
N THR A 72 -4.33 -7.43 -14.58
CA THR A 72 -3.19 -8.34 -14.47
C THR A 72 -3.59 -9.64 -13.77
N LEU A 73 -4.35 -9.55 -12.67
CA LEU A 73 -4.87 -10.72 -11.96
C LEU A 73 -5.80 -11.55 -12.84
N LYS A 74 -6.68 -10.92 -13.62
CA LYS A 74 -7.55 -11.63 -14.56
C LYS A 74 -6.78 -12.42 -15.61
N ARG A 75 -5.66 -11.89 -16.12
CA ARG A 75 -4.78 -12.65 -17.02
C ARG A 75 -4.02 -13.76 -16.30
N ALA A 76 -3.53 -13.48 -15.09
CA ALA A 76 -2.82 -14.47 -14.30
C ALA A 76 -3.70 -15.67 -13.96
N GLU A 77 -5.02 -15.48 -13.81
CA GLU A 77 -5.99 -16.55 -13.58
C GLU A 77 -6.03 -17.61 -14.71
N GLU A 78 -5.68 -17.22 -15.93
CA GLU A 78 -5.66 -18.15 -17.09
C GLU A 78 -4.47 -19.12 -17.04
N VAL A 79 -3.44 -18.82 -16.25
CA VAL A 79 -2.17 -19.56 -16.24
C VAL A 79 -1.76 -20.09 -14.87
N LEU A 80 -2.22 -19.46 -13.78
CA LEU A 80 -1.93 -19.88 -12.41
C LEU A 80 -3.01 -20.82 -11.87
N CYS A 81 -2.63 -21.70 -10.93
CA CYS A 81 -3.61 -22.60 -10.35
C CYS A 81 -4.54 -21.87 -9.37
N PRO A 82 -5.76 -22.38 -9.11
CA PRO A 82 -6.74 -21.71 -8.24
C PRO A 82 -6.21 -21.38 -6.85
N LYS A 83 -5.35 -22.23 -6.27
CA LYS A 83 -4.74 -21.98 -4.96
C LYS A 83 -3.90 -20.71 -4.97
N GLU A 84 -3.01 -20.56 -5.95
CA GLU A 84 -2.12 -19.39 -6.08
C GLU A 84 -2.93 -18.12 -6.35
N MET A 85 -3.97 -18.24 -7.19
CA MET A 85 -4.89 -17.13 -7.44
C MET A 85 -5.63 -16.72 -6.17
N PHE A 86 -6.05 -17.65 -5.32
CA PHE A 86 -6.69 -17.34 -4.05
C PHE A 86 -5.78 -16.51 -3.15
N GLU A 87 -4.50 -16.90 -3.04
CA GLU A 87 -3.50 -16.18 -2.25
C GLU A 87 -3.25 -14.77 -2.81
N LEU A 88 -3.16 -14.63 -4.14
CA LEU A 88 -3.01 -13.33 -4.82
C LEU A 88 -4.23 -12.43 -4.62
N TYR A 89 -5.45 -12.95 -4.75
CA TYR A 89 -6.67 -12.16 -4.54
C TYR A 89 -6.78 -11.69 -3.08
N CYS A 90 -6.42 -12.54 -2.12
CA CYS A 90 -6.33 -12.13 -0.71
C CYS A 90 -5.33 -10.98 -0.53
N ALA A 91 -4.12 -11.11 -1.06
CA ALA A 91 -3.05 -10.15 -0.85
C ALA A 91 -3.28 -8.80 -1.56
N THR A 92 -3.88 -8.84 -2.75
CA THR A 92 -4.20 -7.64 -3.54
C THR A 92 -5.48 -6.93 -3.08
N GLY A 93 -6.23 -7.52 -2.15
CA GLY A 93 -7.44 -6.95 -1.60
C GLY A 93 -8.69 -7.13 -2.46
N ALA A 94 -8.62 -7.91 -3.55
CA ALA A 94 -9.75 -8.28 -4.39
C ALA A 94 -10.52 -9.47 -3.78
N ILE A 95 -11.03 -9.26 -2.57
CA ILE A 95 -11.64 -10.27 -1.70
C ILE A 95 -12.92 -10.86 -2.32
N GLU A 96 -13.62 -10.07 -3.14
CA GLU A 96 -14.83 -10.47 -3.83
C GLU A 96 -14.64 -11.67 -4.76
N GLU A 97 -13.42 -11.85 -5.31
CA GLU A 97 -13.09 -12.98 -6.17
C GLU A 97 -12.75 -14.25 -5.39
N CYS A 98 -12.39 -14.13 -4.10
CA CYS A 98 -11.94 -15.27 -3.29
C CYS A 98 -13.00 -16.37 -3.19
N SER A 99 -14.29 -16.04 -3.06
CA SER A 99 -15.35 -17.05 -2.98
C SER A 99 -15.48 -17.87 -4.26
N ARG A 100 -15.36 -17.24 -5.43
CA ARG A 100 -15.41 -17.92 -6.72
C ARG A 100 -14.20 -18.82 -6.92
N ILE A 101 -13.01 -18.30 -6.62
CA ILE A 101 -11.76 -19.07 -6.76
C ILE A 101 -11.69 -20.22 -5.75
N TRP A 102 -12.27 -20.06 -4.56
CA TRP A 102 -12.37 -21.11 -3.57
C TRP A 102 -13.10 -22.36 -4.10
N GLU A 103 -14.19 -22.16 -4.85
CA GLU A 103 -14.96 -23.26 -5.46
C GLU A 103 -14.17 -24.03 -6.53
N LEU A 104 -13.17 -23.39 -7.14
CA LEU A 104 -12.28 -24.02 -8.12
C LEU A 104 -11.11 -24.76 -7.46
N CYS A 105 -10.85 -24.54 -6.18
CA CYS A 105 -9.81 -25.25 -5.45
C CYS A 105 -10.26 -26.67 -5.10
N ASP A 106 -9.41 -27.66 -5.37
CA ASP A 106 -9.64 -29.02 -4.91
C ASP A 106 -9.55 -29.13 -3.37
N GLN A 107 -9.98 -30.27 -2.82
CA GLN A 107 -10.01 -30.47 -1.37
C GLN A 107 -8.63 -30.35 -0.71
N ALA A 108 -7.56 -30.74 -1.42
CA ALA A 108 -6.20 -30.66 -0.90
C ALA A 108 -5.74 -29.20 -0.79
N ALA A 109 -5.94 -28.40 -1.84
CA ALA A 109 -5.68 -26.97 -1.87
C ALA A 109 -6.49 -26.23 -0.80
N GLN A 110 -7.79 -26.53 -0.67
CA GLN A 110 -8.64 -25.94 0.37
C GLN A 110 -8.13 -26.23 1.78
N ASN A 111 -7.64 -27.44 2.05
CA ASN A 111 -7.08 -27.80 3.36
C ASN A 111 -5.75 -27.07 3.64
N GLN A 112 -4.93 -26.87 2.60
CA GLN A 112 -3.69 -26.10 2.71
C GLN A 112 -3.97 -24.62 2.97
N LEU A 113 -4.94 -24.03 2.27
CA LEU A 113 -5.33 -22.62 2.45
C LEU A 113 -5.89 -22.35 3.85
N LYS A 114 -6.71 -23.26 4.40
CA LYS A 114 -7.21 -23.16 5.78
C LYS A 114 -6.10 -23.22 6.83
N SER A 115 -5.08 -24.06 6.60
CA SER A 115 -3.92 -24.20 7.50
C SER A 115 -2.73 -23.31 7.11
N HIS A 116 -2.95 -22.31 6.25
CA HIS A 116 -1.91 -21.45 5.72
C HIS A 116 -1.25 -20.60 6.84
N ARG A 117 0.08 -20.43 6.77
CA ARG A 117 0.86 -19.70 7.79
C ARG A 117 0.48 -18.22 7.88
N CYS A 118 0.16 -17.60 6.74
CA CYS A 118 -0.39 -16.25 6.73
C CYS A 118 -1.84 -16.29 7.23
N LEU A 119 -2.08 -15.63 8.37
CA LEU A 119 -3.39 -15.60 9.02
C LEU A 119 -4.47 -14.90 8.19
N ILE A 120 -4.11 -13.97 7.31
CA ILE A 120 -5.06 -13.33 6.39
C ILE A 120 -5.59 -14.36 5.40
N ILE A 121 -4.70 -15.12 4.75
CA ILE A 121 -5.08 -16.16 3.79
C ILE A 121 -5.93 -17.22 4.48
N SER A 122 -5.51 -17.71 5.65
CA SER A 122 -6.28 -18.67 6.45
C SER A 122 -7.66 -18.11 6.83
N CYS A 123 -7.73 -16.85 7.28
CA CYS A 123 -8.98 -16.18 7.63
C CYS A 123 -9.96 -16.13 6.44
N PHE A 124 -9.50 -15.69 5.27
CA PHE A 124 -10.33 -15.64 4.08
C PHE A 124 -10.72 -17.04 3.59
N ALA A 125 -9.84 -18.05 3.68
CA ALA A 125 -10.18 -19.42 3.37
C ALA A 125 -11.30 -19.97 4.27
N HIS A 126 -11.25 -19.65 5.57
CA HIS A 126 -12.33 -19.99 6.50
C HIS A 126 -13.63 -19.28 6.17
N LEU A 127 -13.59 -17.98 5.86
CA LEU A 127 -14.76 -17.20 5.46
C LEU A 127 -15.40 -17.74 4.16
N SER A 128 -14.59 -18.02 3.13
CA SER A 128 -15.07 -18.62 1.87
C SER A 128 -15.67 -20.00 2.09
N SER A 129 -15.14 -20.80 3.02
CA SER A 129 -15.70 -22.12 3.33
C SER A 129 -17.02 -22.09 4.11
N ARG A 130 -17.28 -21.00 4.85
CA ARG A 130 -18.44 -20.86 5.74
C ARG A 130 -18.91 -19.39 5.75
N PRO A 131 -19.68 -18.95 4.74
CA PRO A 131 -20.05 -17.54 4.56
C PRO A 131 -20.90 -16.94 5.70
N ARG A 132 -21.35 -17.76 6.66
CA ARG A 132 -22.11 -17.32 7.85
C ARG A 132 -21.28 -17.21 9.13
N GLN A 133 -19.98 -17.53 9.09
CA GLN A 133 -19.15 -17.46 10.28
C GLN A 133 -18.61 -16.04 10.46
N ARG A 134 -19.00 -15.37 11.55
CA ARG A 134 -18.40 -14.09 11.94
C ARG A 134 -16.94 -14.37 12.32
N SER A 135 -15.99 -13.91 11.51
CA SER A 135 -14.59 -13.89 11.91
C SER A 135 -14.40 -12.77 12.93
N TYR A 136 -13.96 -13.13 14.13
CA TYR A 136 -13.71 -12.22 15.26
C TYR A 136 -12.30 -11.60 15.21
N SER A 137 -11.66 -11.57 14.05
CA SER A 137 -10.40 -10.84 13.94
C SER A 137 -10.70 -9.34 13.90
N THR A 138 -10.22 -8.61 14.91
CA THR A 138 -10.37 -7.15 14.97
C THR A 138 -9.67 -6.53 13.76
N CYS A 139 -10.28 -5.53 13.12
CA CYS A 139 -9.69 -4.84 11.95
C CYS A 139 -8.25 -4.38 12.22
N THR A 140 -7.97 -3.99 13.47
CA THR A 140 -6.65 -3.73 14.05
C THR A 140 -5.61 -4.82 13.78
N PHE A 141 -5.94 -6.08 14.10
CA PHE A 141 -5.02 -7.20 13.95
C PHE A 141 -4.74 -7.50 12.48
N LEU A 142 -5.78 -7.52 11.64
CA LEU A 142 -5.63 -7.80 10.21
C LEU A 142 -4.89 -6.67 9.47
N PHE A 143 -5.10 -5.42 9.87
CA PHE A 143 -4.31 -4.30 9.38
C PHE A 143 -2.83 -4.50 9.66
N ARG A 144 -2.45 -4.83 10.90
CA ARG A 144 -1.04 -4.98 11.26
C ARG A 144 -0.37 -6.02 10.38
N ILE A 145 -1.00 -7.18 10.21
CA ILE A 145 -0.47 -8.25 9.36
C ILE A 145 -0.40 -7.79 7.90
N ALA A 146 -1.43 -7.12 7.38
CA ALA A 146 -1.42 -6.63 6.01
C ALA A 146 -0.32 -5.59 5.77
N ALA A 147 -0.11 -4.67 6.71
CA ALA A 147 0.93 -3.66 6.65
C ALA A 147 2.34 -4.28 6.73
N GLU A 148 2.57 -5.22 7.66
CA GLU A 148 3.83 -5.97 7.78
C GLU A 148 4.17 -6.75 6.50
N MET A 149 3.16 -7.20 5.77
CA MET A 149 3.30 -7.92 4.50
C MET A 149 3.35 -6.99 3.28
N HIS A 150 3.25 -5.66 3.46
CA HIS A 150 3.13 -4.66 2.39
C HIS A 150 1.93 -4.89 1.44
N TRP A 151 0.83 -5.41 1.98
CA TRP A 151 -0.45 -5.63 1.27
C TRP A 151 -1.33 -4.39 1.40
N ASP A 152 -0.85 -3.28 0.83
CA ASP A 152 -1.35 -1.93 1.13
C ASP A 152 -2.86 -1.76 0.90
N ALA A 153 -3.39 -2.25 -0.23
CA ALA A 153 -4.82 -2.14 -0.54
C ALA A 153 -5.69 -2.80 0.54
N LEU A 154 -5.26 -3.96 1.02
CA LEU A 154 -5.94 -4.69 2.08
C LEU A 154 -5.76 -3.99 3.44
N ALA A 155 -4.55 -3.53 3.74
CA ALA A 155 -4.26 -2.77 4.95
C ALA A 155 -5.15 -1.53 5.03
N ILE A 156 -5.23 -0.73 3.97
CA ILE A 156 -6.11 0.45 3.89
C ILE A 156 -7.59 0.08 4.06
N GLY A 157 -8.02 -1.05 3.47
CA GLY A 157 -9.36 -1.59 3.69
C GLY A 157 -9.68 -1.85 5.16
N PHE A 158 -8.73 -2.38 5.94
CA PHE A 158 -8.90 -2.55 7.39
C PHE A 158 -8.75 -1.25 8.17
N PHE A 159 -7.78 -0.40 7.81
CA PHE A 159 -7.53 0.90 8.44
C PHE A 159 -8.77 1.78 8.38
N SER A 160 -9.43 1.85 7.23
CA SER A 160 -10.64 2.66 7.03
C SER A 160 -11.78 2.31 7.99
N LYS A 161 -11.85 1.05 8.44
CA LYS A 161 -12.87 0.52 9.35
C LYS A 161 -12.48 0.60 10.82
N MET A 162 -11.27 1.08 11.14
CA MET A 162 -10.84 1.25 12.52
C MET A 162 -11.48 2.46 13.19
N GLU A 163 -11.63 2.37 14.51
CA GLU A 163 -11.98 3.50 15.35
C GLU A 163 -10.91 4.62 15.26
N PRO A 164 -11.28 5.91 15.40
CA PRO A 164 -10.37 7.04 15.25
C PRO A 164 -9.11 6.96 16.12
N ILE A 165 -9.22 6.49 17.37
CA ILE A 165 -8.07 6.33 18.28
C ILE A 165 -7.06 5.31 17.74
N GLY A 166 -7.55 4.20 17.16
CA GLY A 166 -6.71 3.20 16.50
C GLY A 166 -6.05 3.76 15.25
N LYS A 167 -6.81 4.49 14.41
CA LYS A 167 -6.26 5.16 13.22
C LYS A 167 -5.09 6.08 13.58
N LYS A 168 -5.22 6.86 14.66
CA LYS A 168 -4.15 7.75 15.15
C LYS A 168 -2.89 6.96 15.49
N TYR A 169 -3.01 5.95 16.37
CA TYR A 169 -1.87 5.13 16.78
C TYR A 169 -1.11 4.52 15.60
N TYR A 170 -1.83 3.90 14.65
CA TYR A 170 -1.19 3.27 13.50
C TYR A 170 -0.60 4.25 12.51
N LEU A 171 -1.20 5.44 12.33
CA LEU A 171 -0.62 6.49 11.49
C LEU A 171 0.76 6.91 12.04
N LEU A 172 0.91 7.03 13.36
CA LEU A 172 2.18 7.35 14.01
C LEU A 172 3.20 6.24 13.88
N SER A 173 2.78 5.00 14.15
CA SER A 173 3.65 3.83 14.01
C SER A 173 4.15 3.68 12.57
N GLN A 174 3.29 3.90 11.58
CA GLN A 174 3.66 3.87 10.17
C GLN A 174 4.60 5.01 9.80
N TRP A 175 4.37 6.21 10.33
CA TRP A 175 5.26 7.36 10.12
C TRP A 175 6.65 7.11 10.72
N GLU A 176 6.74 6.61 11.97
CA GLU A 176 8.01 6.20 12.58
C GLU A 176 8.73 5.13 11.74
N THR A 177 7.99 4.14 11.25
CA THR A 177 8.53 3.08 10.40
C THR A 177 9.12 3.66 9.12
N THR A 178 8.39 4.58 8.47
CA THR A 178 8.81 5.29 7.25
C THR A 178 10.10 6.09 7.49
N LEU A 179 10.24 6.76 8.65
CA LEU A 179 11.44 7.54 8.98
C LEU A 179 12.66 6.66 9.22
N LYS A 180 12.48 5.48 9.83
CA LYS A 180 13.56 4.53 10.14
C LYS A 180 14.07 3.75 8.91
N LYS A 181 13.40 3.82 7.76
CA LYS A 181 13.87 3.18 6.53
C LYS A 181 15.09 3.92 5.97
N GLU A 182 16.21 3.20 5.88
CA GLU A 182 17.45 3.69 5.28
C GLU A 182 17.45 3.55 3.75
N GLU A 183 16.93 2.44 3.25
CA GLU A 183 16.88 2.15 1.82
C GLU A 183 15.77 2.98 1.15
N LEU A 184 16.12 3.69 0.07
CA LEU A 184 15.23 4.67 -0.57
C LEU A 184 13.99 4.02 -1.18
N PHE A 185 14.11 2.82 -1.76
CA PHE A 185 12.99 2.12 -2.36
C PHE A 185 12.02 1.60 -1.28
N GLU A 186 12.50 0.99 -0.20
CA GLU A 186 11.65 0.61 0.95
C GLU A 186 10.97 1.83 1.55
N LYS A 187 11.71 2.93 1.74
CA LYS A 187 11.14 4.19 2.26
C LYS A 187 10.02 4.72 1.38
N ARG A 188 10.13 4.60 0.05
CA ARG A 188 9.05 4.96 -0.88
C ARG A 188 7.83 4.08 -0.67
N VAL A 189 7.99 2.77 -0.53
CA VAL A 189 6.87 1.84 -0.28
C VAL A 189 6.14 2.22 1.01
N GLU A 190 6.87 2.53 2.08
CA GLU A 190 6.26 2.98 3.34
C GLU A 190 5.57 4.34 3.20
N CYS A 191 6.17 5.29 2.44
CA CYS A 191 5.54 6.57 2.10
C CYS A 191 4.21 6.36 1.33
N ASP A 192 4.15 5.43 0.37
CA ASP A 192 2.92 5.14 -0.39
C ASP A 192 1.78 4.66 0.51
N LEU A 193 2.06 3.76 1.46
CA LEU A 193 1.08 3.30 2.44
C LEU A 193 0.67 4.46 3.37
N LEU A 194 1.64 5.21 3.90
CA LEU A 194 1.40 6.36 4.77
C LEU A 194 0.51 7.41 4.10
N SER A 195 0.79 7.75 2.84
CA SER A 195 -0.03 8.67 2.05
C SER A 195 -1.48 8.21 1.91
N GLN A 196 -1.70 6.92 1.69
CA GLN A 196 -3.07 6.38 1.64
C GLN A 196 -3.77 6.44 3.01
N MET A 197 -3.04 6.17 4.11
CA MET A 197 -3.59 6.30 5.47
C MET A 197 -3.95 7.75 5.80
N ILE A 198 -3.14 8.71 5.35
CA ILE A 198 -3.41 10.15 5.50
C ILE A 198 -4.72 10.53 4.82
N ILE A 199 -4.98 10.04 3.60
CA ILE A 199 -6.20 10.34 2.85
C ILE A 199 -7.42 9.79 3.58
N MET A 200 -7.30 8.61 4.20
CA MET A 200 -8.38 7.91 4.90
C MET A 200 -8.55 8.30 6.37
N LYS A 201 -7.84 9.34 6.84
CA LYS A 201 -7.92 9.79 8.22
C LYS A 201 -9.21 10.60 8.44
N ASP A 202 -10.16 10.00 9.12
CA ASP A 202 -11.38 10.67 9.58
C ASP A 202 -11.19 11.10 11.03
N PHE A 203 -10.21 11.97 11.29
CA PHE A 203 -10.06 12.53 12.62
C PHE A 203 -11.22 13.50 12.87
N CYS A 204 -12.27 13.04 13.56
CA CYS A 204 -13.23 13.95 14.15
C CYS A 204 -12.48 14.93 15.04
N PRO A 205 -12.78 16.24 14.98
CA PRO A 205 -12.30 17.16 16.00
C PRO A 205 -12.80 16.61 17.35
N LEU A 206 -11.85 16.28 18.22
CA LEU A 206 -12.11 15.77 19.56
C LEU A 206 -13.01 16.77 20.29
N ARG A 207 -14.32 16.52 20.34
CA ARG A 207 -15.17 17.11 21.36
C ARG A 207 -14.83 16.41 22.67
N GLU A 208 -13.92 17.01 23.43
CA GLU A 208 -13.80 17.03 24.90
C GLU A 208 -14.02 15.75 25.74
N THR A 209 -14.06 14.53 25.20
CA THR A 209 -14.36 13.33 26.03
C THR A 209 -13.34 12.20 25.96
N CYS A 210 -12.07 12.48 25.70
CA CYS A 210 -11.01 11.48 25.88
C CYS A 210 -9.96 11.99 26.87
N GLU A 211 -10.40 12.21 28.10
CA GLU A 211 -9.50 12.22 29.25
C GLU A 211 -8.94 10.79 29.43
N SER A 212 -7.63 10.67 29.63
CA SER A 212 -6.91 9.53 30.24
C SER A 212 -6.29 8.40 29.40
N ILE A 213 -5.84 8.62 28.16
CA ILE A 213 -4.85 7.69 27.55
C ILE A 213 -3.59 8.46 27.12
N ASP A 214 -2.55 8.37 27.96
CA ASP A 214 -1.10 8.63 27.75
C ASP A 214 -0.69 9.61 26.62
N LEU A 215 -1.31 10.79 26.57
CA LEU A 215 -0.92 11.87 25.65
C LEU A 215 0.49 12.43 25.92
N GLU A 216 1.05 12.23 27.12
CA GLU A 216 2.39 12.73 27.47
C GLU A 216 3.52 11.90 26.83
N MET A 217 3.39 10.57 26.80
CA MET A 217 4.39 9.69 26.19
C MET A 217 4.41 9.83 24.66
N ASP A 218 3.26 10.17 24.07
CA ASP A 218 3.12 10.54 22.67
C ASP A 218 3.77 11.91 22.40
N ARG A 219 3.57 12.94 23.25
CA ARG A 219 4.08 14.30 23.01
C ARG A 219 5.61 14.39 22.90
N GLU A 220 6.36 13.67 23.75
CA GLU A 220 7.84 13.65 23.67
C GLU A 220 8.35 12.91 22.43
N ARG A 221 7.69 11.80 22.04
CA ARG A 221 7.97 11.12 20.78
C ARG A 221 7.65 12.01 19.58
N PHE A 222 6.54 12.73 19.64
CA PHE A 222 6.10 13.68 18.62
C PHE A 222 7.08 14.83 18.42
N ALA A 223 7.55 15.46 19.49
CA ALA A 223 8.51 16.56 19.41
C ALA A 223 9.82 16.12 18.71
N LYS A 224 10.30 14.91 19.00
CA LYS A 224 11.48 14.32 18.33
C LYS A 224 11.22 13.95 16.87
N LEU A 225 10.00 13.57 16.51
CA LEU A 225 9.60 13.25 15.12
C LEU A 225 9.40 14.50 14.28
N GLU A 226 8.99 15.61 14.91
CA GLU A 226 8.82 16.92 14.27
C GLU A 226 10.16 17.53 13.83
N GLU A 227 11.22 17.32 14.60
CA GLU A 227 12.59 17.70 14.22
C GLU A 227 13.14 16.84 13.05
N ALA A 228 12.61 15.64 12.83
CA ALA A 228 12.99 14.73 11.75
C ALA A 228 12.24 14.98 10.42
N LEU A 229 11.39 16.02 10.35
CA LEU A 229 10.57 16.39 9.19
C LEU A 229 11.34 17.07 8.05
N PHE A 230 12.37 16.41 7.57
CA PHE A 230 12.85 16.63 6.21
C PHE A 230 12.91 15.27 5.51
N ALA A 231 11.74 14.77 5.15
CA ALA A 231 11.65 13.70 4.18
C ALA A 231 12.24 14.20 2.83
N PRO A 232 12.85 13.33 2.00
CA PRO A 232 13.39 13.74 0.71
C PRO A 232 12.30 14.48 -0.09
N GLU A 233 12.69 15.50 -0.86
CA GLU A 233 11.91 16.59 -1.49
C GLU A 233 10.55 16.26 -2.16
N LYS A 234 10.13 14.99 -2.20
CA LYS A 234 8.88 14.49 -2.77
C LYS A 234 7.98 13.68 -1.84
N CYS A 235 8.40 13.33 -0.62
CA CYS A 235 7.49 12.78 0.39
C CYS A 235 7.07 13.95 1.30
N SER A 236 6.22 14.85 0.81
CA SER A 236 5.71 15.96 1.62
C SER A 236 4.72 15.40 2.64
N ILE A 237 5.22 14.98 3.79
CA ILE A 237 4.44 14.55 4.97
C ILE A 237 3.83 15.78 5.70
N TYR A 238 3.82 16.95 5.06
CA TYR A 238 3.22 18.19 5.57
C TYR A 238 1.78 18.04 6.11
N PRO A 239 0.90 17.19 5.53
CA PRO A 239 -0.46 17.02 6.05
C PRO A 239 -0.55 16.27 7.39
N ILE A 240 0.48 15.54 7.82
CA ILE A 240 0.44 14.79 9.10
C ILE A 240 0.65 15.74 10.27
N THR A 241 1.64 16.62 10.20
CA THR A 241 1.89 17.62 11.25
C THR A 241 0.72 18.54 11.45
N GLU A 242 0.09 19.02 10.38
CA GLU A 242 -1.06 19.93 10.47
C GLU A 242 -2.31 19.23 11.03
N CYS A 243 -2.55 17.96 10.67
CA CYS A 243 -3.68 17.20 11.23
C CYS A 243 -3.46 16.69 12.65
N LEU A 244 -2.22 16.60 13.12
CA LEU A 244 -1.93 16.31 14.52
C LEU A 244 -1.93 17.57 15.39
N ARG A 245 -1.78 18.75 14.77
CA ARG A 245 -1.79 20.08 15.40
C ARG A 245 -3.20 20.68 15.59
N THR A 246 -4.30 20.01 15.22
CA THR A 246 -5.67 20.52 15.47
C THR A 246 -5.92 20.65 16.97
N ASP A 247 -5.69 21.79 17.62
CA ASP A 247 -6.35 23.11 17.51
C ASP A 247 -6.19 24.02 16.26
N GLY A 248 -5.26 23.76 15.34
CA GLY A 248 -4.95 24.63 14.19
C GLY A 248 -5.92 24.72 12.99
N LEU A 249 -7.13 24.16 13.00
CA LEU A 249 -8.05 24.24 11.84
C LEU A 249 -8.73 25.61 11.65
N LYS A 250 -8.39 26.62 12.47
CA LYS A 250 -8.94 27.98 12.35
C LYS A 250 -8.16 28.92 11.44
N GLU A 251 -6.97 28.54 10.94
CA GLU A 251 -6.09 29.50 10.23
C GLU A 251 -5.53 29.02 8.88
N MET A 252 -6.13 28.02 8.22
CA MET A 252 -5.74 27.73 6.83
C MET A 252 -6.29 28.79 5.87
N THR A 253 -5.38 29.58 5.29
CA THR A 253 -5.73 30.55 4.25
C THR A 253 -6.22 29.84 2.99
N ARG A 254 -6.99 30.55 2.17
CA ARG A 254 -7.54 30.00 0.92
C ARG A 254 -6.43 29.50 -0.03
N GLU A 255 -5.29 30.19 -0.05
CA GLU A 255 -4.12 29.83 -0.87
C GLU A 255 -3.48 28.51 -0.43
N GLN A 256 -3.45 28.20 0.88
CA GLN A 256 -2.91 26.92 1.37
C GLN A 256 -3.81 25.73 0.98
N ARG A 257 -5.13 25.95 0.91
CA ARG A 257 -6.09 24.96 0.38
C ARG A 257 -5.93 24.74 -1.12
N ASP A 258 -5.70 25.81 -1.87
CA ASP A 258 -5.52 25.74 -3.32
C ASP A 258 -4.18 25.05 -3.69
N VAL A 259 -3.14 25.18 -2.87
CA VAL A 259 -1.89 24.42 -3.05
C VAL A 259 -2.11 22.92 -2.79
N LEU A 260 -2.88 22.54 -1.78
CA LEU A 260 -3.20 21.13 -1.50
C LEU A 260 -4.04 20.48 -2.60
N TRP A 261 -4.94 21.23 -3.24
CA TRP A 261 -5.80 20.71 -4.31
C TRP A 261 -5.06 20.49 -5.64
N ASN A 262 -3.94 21.18 -5.87
CA ASN A 262 -3.14 21.06 -7.09
C ASN A 262 -2.11 19.90 -7.06
N TYR A 263 -2.00 19.18 -5.94
CA TYR A 263 -1.07 18.06 -5.75
C TYR A 263 -1.76 16.69 -5.57
N VAL A 264 -3.08 16.62 -5.81
CA VAL A 264 -3.86 15.38 -6.03
C VAL A 264 -4.10 15.20 -7.53
#